data_AF-A0A950EKJ4-F1
#
_entry.id   AF-A0A950EKJ4-F1
#
_cell.length_a   1.000
_cell.length_b   1.000
_cell.length_c   1.000
_cell.angle_alpha   90.00
_cell.angle_beta   90.00
_cell.angle_gamma   90.00
#
_symmetry.space_group_name_H-M   'P 1'
#
loop_
_entity.id
_entity.type
_entity.pdbx_description
1 polymer ?
#
loop_
_entity_poly.entity_id
_entity_poly.type
_entity_poly.pdbx_seq_one_letter_code
_entity_poly.pdbx_strand_id
1 'polypeptide(L)'
;MHLVKMACERPDDRGRSLSFWDCREMARQLADEGVVPSISPDTVRRILEHHHLKPWRHHLWLSPKVPRDEAFAAAVQEISDLDTRPLRDDEVVLCVDEKTSLQPRPRKSPTLAAQPKRPVRVEHEYGRCGALNLFAAFDTRTGKVYGRTAERKRQVEFITFLEQLDREIPAMVKTIHVVLDNLRMHTGKQVQAWLAKHPRFVFHHPPIHCSWMNQVEQWFSILQRKRLRIADFADKAALAERLRAFIAEWNQVAHPFNWSTKSVAKVMAKCKRIEVPPEGNQPVAA
;
A
#
# COMPACT_ATOMS: atom_id res chain seq x y z
N MET A 1 36.85 -7.40 4.44
CA MET A 1 35.71 -7.76 5.32
C MET A 1 35.05 -6.55 6.00
N HIS A 2 35.80 -5.55 6.48
CA HIS A 2 35.26 -4.37 7.19
C HIS A 2 34.15 -3.60 6.45
N LEU A 3 34.34 -3.28 5.16
CA LEU A 3 33.34 -2.55 4.37
C LEU A 3 32.00 -3.30 4.27
N VAL A 4 32.04 -4.61 4.07
CA VAL A 4 30.85 -5.47 3.95
C VAL A 4 30.10 -5.52 5.28
N LYS A 5 30.82 -5.66 6.40
CA LYS A 5 30.23 -5.60 7.74
C LYS A 5 29.53 -4.26 7.97
N MET A 6 30.24 -3.15 7.69
CA MET A 6 29.68 -1.80 7.82
C MET A 6 28.41 -1.62 6.98
N ALA A 7 28.37 -2.15 5.75
CA ALA A 7 27.20 -2.08 4.88
C ALA A 7 25.96 -2.82 5.44
N CYS A 8 26.16 -3.78 6.33
CA CYS A 8 25.09 -4.58 6.94
C CYS A 8 24.67 -4.06 8.34
N GLU A 9 25.33 -3.04 8.86
CA GLU A 9 25.02 -2.40 10.14
C GLU A 9 24.29 -1.08 9.90
N ARG A 10 23.44 -0.65 10.83
CA ARG A 10 22.82 0.68 10.71
C ARG A 10 23.88 1.75 10.99
N PRO A 11 23.80 2.92 10.34
CA PRO A 11 24.69 4.01 10.68
C PRO A 11 24.60 4.43 12.17
N ASP A 12 23.39 4.38 12.77
CA ASP A 12 23.18 4.64 14.20
C ASP A 12 24.03 3.74 15.11
N ASP A 13 24.15 2.45 14.76
CA ASP A 13 24.95 1.46 15.52
C ASP A 13 26.45 1.78 15.48
N ARG A 14 26.86 2.67 14.57
CA ARG A 14 28.22 3.23 14.45
C ARG A 14 28.31 4.70 14.86
N GLY A 15 27.33 5.22 15.59
CA GLY A 15 27.32 6.60 16.06
C GLY A 15 27.19 7.65 14.95
N ARG A 16 26.66 7.27 13.78
CA ARG A 16 26.42 8.18 12.67
C ARG A 16 24.97 8.64 12.68
N SER A 17 24.75 9.93 12.44
CA SER A 17 23.40 10.52 12.31
C SER A 17 22.72 10.28 10.96
N LEU A 18 23.26 9.37 10.14
CA LEU A 18 22.76 9.07 8.80
C LEU A 18 21.60 8.07 8.90
N SER A 19 20.54 8.26 8.11
CA SER A 19 19.48 7.23 8.02
C SER A 19 19.94 5.98 7.27
N PHE A 20 20.84 6.13 6.29
CA PHE A 20 21.39 5.05 5.47
C PHE A 20 22.86 5.33 5.14
N TRP A 21 23.60 4.27 4.82
CA TRP A 21 24.93 4.41 4.25
C TRP A 21 24.88 4.81 2.77
N ASP A 22 25.75 5.72 2.37
CA ASP A 22 26.16 5.90 0.98
C ASP A 22 27.66 5.61 0.81
N CYS A 23 28.10 5.48 -0.44
CA CYS A 23 29.49 5.09 -0.73
C CYS A 23 30.53 6.11 -0.23
N ARG A 24 30.19 7.40 -0.17
CA ARG A 24 31.10 8.46 0.26
C ARG A 24 31.24 8.44 1.78
N GLU A 25 30.13 8.31 2.49
CA GLU A 25 30.13 8.23 3.95
C GLU A 25 30.81 6.96 4.45
N MET A 26 30.62 5.82 3.77
CA MET A 26 31.36 4.59 4.10
C MET A 26 32.86 4.73 3.82
N ALA A 27 33.26 5.37 2.71
CA ALA A 27 34.67 5.62 2.41
C ALA A 27 35.33 6.50 3.48
N ARG A 28 34.64 7.59 3.88
CA ARG A 28 35.07 8.49 4.95
C ARG A 28 35.18 7.74 6.28
N GLN A 29 34.17 6.95 6.63
CA GLN A 29 34.16 6.17 7.87
C GLN A 29 35.31 5.15 7.93
N LEU A 30 35.62 4.45 6.84
CA LEU A 30 36.74 3.51 6.80
C LEU A 30 38.11 4.20 6.96
N ALA A 31 38.24 5.43 6.47
CA ALA A 31 39.44 6.25 6.67
C ALA A 31 39.55 6.76 8.11
N ASP A 32 38.44 7.29 8.66
CA ASP A 32 38.37 7.79 10.04
C ASP A 32 38.65 6.68 11.06
N GLU A 33 38.18 5.47 10.82
CA GLU A 33 38.43 4.28 11.65
C GLU A 33 39.86 3.71 11.46
N GLY A 34 40.68 4.28 10.57
CA GLY A 34 42.04 3.80 10.29
C GLY A 34 42.10 2.44 9.60
N VAL A 35 40.98 1.94 9.07
CA VAL A 35 40.91 0.64 8.37
C VAL A 35 41.72 0.67 7.08
N VAL A 36 41.69 1.82 6.39
CA VAL A 36 42.50 2.09 5.20
C VAL A 36 42.96 3.56 5.23
N PRO A 37 44.16 3.90 4.72
CA PRO A 37 44.59 5.29 4.65
C PRO A 37 43.68 6.16 3.76
N SER A 38 43.16 5.58 2.68
CA SER A 38 42.15 6.20 1.83
C SER A 38 41.45 5.14 0.98
N ILE A 39 40.22 5.43 0.57
CA ILE A 39 39.48 4.63 -0.41
C ILE A 39 38.52 5.53 -1.19
N SER A 40 38.41 5.33 -2.50
CA SER A 40 37.46 6.10 -3.30
C SER A 40 36.02 5.57 -3.12
N PRO A 41 34.99 6.44 -3.19
CA PRO A 41 33.59 6.00 -3.20
C PRO A 41 33.28 5.02 -4.34
N ASP A 42 33.96 5.12 -5.48
CA ASP A 42 33.79 4.17 -6.60
C ASP A 42 34.38 2.79 -6.30
N THR A 43 35.47 2.71 -5.55
CA THR A 43 35.99 1.43 -5.04
C THR A 43 35.00 0.81 -4.06
N VAL A 44 34.44 1.61 -3.14
CA VAL A 44 33.36 1.16 -2.23
C VAL A 44 32.18 0.61 -3.02
N ARG A 45 31.69 1.36 -4.01
CA ARG A 45 30.57 0.96 -4.88
C ARG A 45 30.85 -0.38 -5.57
N ARG A 46 32.02 -0.56 -6.18
CA ARG A 46 32.41 -1.81 -6.85
C ARG A 46 32.44 -3.00 -5.90
N ILE A 47 32.96 -2.81 -4.68
CA ILE A 47 32.96 -3.87 -3.66
C ILE A 47 31.52 -4.23 -3.25
N LEU A 48 30.66 -3.24 -3.02
CA LEU A 48 29.26 -3.48 -2.67
C LEU A 48 28.49 -4.16 -3.82
N GLU A 49 28.72 -3.76 -5.07
CA GLU A 49 28.16 -4.40 -6.26
C GLU A 49 28.57 -5.87 -6.37
N HIS A 50 29.86 -6.18 -6.14
CA HIS A 50 30.37 -7.55 -6.10
C HIS A 50 29.67 -8.42 -5.04
N HIS A 51 29.32 -7.84 -3.88
CA HIS A 51 28.59 -8.53 -2.81
C HIS A 51 27.06 -8.38 -2.91
N HIS A 52 26.54 -7.77 -3.98
CA HIS A 52 25.11 -7.50 -4.16
C HIS A 52 24.46 -6.68 -3.03
N LEU A 53 25.24 -5.82 -2.38
CA LEU A 53 24.78 -4.95 -1.28
C LEU A 53 24.42 -3.56 -1.80
N LYS A 54 23.30 -3.03 -1.29
CA LYS A 54 22.81 -1.67 -1.59
C LYS A 54 22.26 -1.02 -0.33
N PRO A 55 23.11 -0.65 0.64
CA PRO A 55 22.67 -0.17 1.96
C PRO A 55 21.91 1.17 1.94
N TRP A 56 21.94 1.89 0.81
CA TRP A 56 21.11 3.08 0.54
C TRP A 56 19.68 2.76 0.07
N ARG A 57 19.33 1.48 -0.10
CA ARG A 57 17.97 1.07 -0.45
C ARG A 57 17.21 0.61 0.79
N HIS A 58 15.93 0.93 0.84
CA HIS A 58 15.02 0.43 1.86
C HIS A 58 13.81 -0.20 1.21
N HIS A 59 13.28 -1.23 1.88
CA HIS A 59 12.00 -1.83 1.58
C HIS A 59 11.25 -1.90 2.91
N LEU A 60 9.98 -1.49 2.89
CA LEU A 60 9.11 -1.76 4.03
C LEU A 60 8.85 -3.26 4.08
N TRP A 61 9.07 -3.85 5.24
CA TRP A 61 8.75 -5.24 5.51
C TRP A 61 7.88 -5.29 6.76
N LEU A 62 6.98 -6.26 6.81
CA LEU A 62 6.00 -6.38 7.86
C LEU A 62 6.29 -7.62 8.70
N SER A 63 6.67 -7.39 9.95
CA SER A 63 6.79 -8.47 10.93
C SER A 63 5.39 -8.92 11.37
N PRO A 64 5.05 -10.21 11.31
CA PRO A 64 3.78 -10.69 11.82
C PRO A 64 3.73 -10.45 13.32
N LYS A 65 2.72 -9.70 13.78
CA LYS A 65 2.50 -9.42 15.22
C LYS A 65 1.61 -10.44 15.92
N VAL A 66 0.91 -11.26 15.14
CA VAL A 66 -0.01 -12.30 15.64
C VAL A 66 0.38 -13.66 15.07
N PRO A 67 0.11 -14.76 15.79
CA PRO A 67 0.24 -16.11 15.25
C PRO A 67 -0.54 -16.26 13.95
N ARG A 68 0.01 -17.03 13.02
CA ARG A 68 -0.69 -17.41 11.78
C ARG A 68 -1.42 -18.72 12.01
N ASP A 69 -2.44 -18.64 12.85
CA ASP A 69 -3.30 -19.75 13.25
C ASP A 69 -4.28 -20.16 12.13
N GLU A 70 -5.17 -21.11 12.43
CA GLU A 70 -6.20 -21.57 11.49
C GLU A 70 -7.16 -20.45 11.08
N ALA A 71 -7.52 -19.53 11.97
CA ALA A 71 -8.39 -18.42 11.65
C ALA A 71 -7.75 -17.47 10.62
N PHE A 72 -6.47 -17.15 10.81
CA PHE A 72 -5.68 -16.41 9.83
C PHE A 72 -5.64 -17.15 8.48
N ALA A 73 -5.34 -18.46 8.50
CA ALA A 73 -5.26 -19.27 7.29
C ALA A 73 -6.60 -19.32 6.53
N ALA A 74 -7.71 -19.49 7.24
CA ALA A 74 -9.05 -19.50 6.66
C ALA A 74 -9.41 -18.17 5.99
N ALA A 75 -9.16 -17.03 6.65
CA ALA A 75 -9.45 -15.72 6.08
C ALA A 75 -8.55 -15.39 4.86
N VAL A 76 -7.28 -15.81 4.87
CA VAL A 76 -6.43 -15.71 3.68
C VAL A 76 -6.99 -16.54 2.53
N GLN A 77 -7.43 -17.78 2.81
CA GLN A 77 -7.98 -18.68 1.81
C GLN A 77 -9.28 -18.13 1.23
N GLU A 78 -10.20 -17.66 2.07
CA GLU A 78 -11.50 -17.10 1.67
C GLU A 78 -11.34 -15.96 0.64
N ILE A 79 -10.50 -14.98 0.93
CA ILE A 79 -10.27 -13.85 0.00
C ILE A 79 -9.50 -14.32 -1.24
N SER A 80 -8.54 -15.24 -1.08
CA SER A 80 -7.84 -15.82 -2.24
C SER A 80 -8.80 -16.55 -3.18
N ASP A 81 -9.75 -17.30 -2.64
CA ASP A 81 -10.76 -18.01 -3.41
C ASP A 81 -11.71 -17.02 -4.06
N LEU A 82 -12.16 -15.99 -3.33
CA LEU A 82 -12.96 -14.91 -3.88
C LEU A 82 -12.26 -14.21 -5.05
N ASP A 83 -10.95 -14.03 -4.99
CA ASP A 83 -10.16 -13.40 -6.05
C ASP A 83 -9.84 -14.32 -7.24
N THR A 84 -9.95 -15.64 -7.10
CA THR A 84 -9.49 -16.60 -8.12
C THR A 84 -10.59 -17.50 -8.68
N ARG A 85 -11.68 -17.71 -7.95
CA ARG A 85 -12.81 -18.51 -8.42
C ARG A 85 -13.54 -17.81 -9.57
N PRO A 86 -14.16 -18.59 -10.48
CA PRO A 86 -15.15 -18.05 -11.39
C PRO A 86 -16.25 -17.33 -10.60
N LEU A 87 -16.57 -16.11 -11.04
CA LEU A 87 -17.73 -15.39 -10.53
C LEU A 87 -18.95 -15.72 -11.38
N ARG A 88 -20.10 -15.71 -10.75
CA ARG A 88 -21.42 -15.70 -11.37
C ARG A 88 -21.66 -14.34 -12.05
N ASP A 89 -22.55 -14.32 -13.03
CA ASP A 89 -22.88 -13.08 -13.74
C ASP A 89 -23.62 -12.05 -12.86
N ASP A 90 -24.15 -12.49 -11.71
CA ASP A 90 -24.85 -11.67 -10.73
C ASP A 90 -24.00 -11.29 -9.51
N GLU A 91 -22.67 -11.44 -9.56
CA GLU A 91 -21.77 -11.03 -8.48
C GLU A 91 -20.54 -10.25 -8.94
N VAL A 92 -20.05 -9.37 -8.07
CA VAL A 92 -18.80 -8.61 -8.28
C VAL A 92 -17.94 -8.62 -7.02
N VAL A 93 -16.63 -8.47 -7.20
CA VAL A 93 -15.65 -8.39 -6.10
C VAL A 93 -14.93 -7.06 -6.18
N LEU A 94 -15.09 -6.25 -5.15
CA LEU A 94 -14.51 -4.92 -5.03
C LEU A 94 -13.52 -4.87 -3.88
N CYS A 95 -12.29 -4.48 -4.18
CA CYS A 95 -11.30 -4.09 -3.18
C CYS A 95 -11.50 -2.61 -2.82
N VAL A 96 -11.78 -2.30 -1.56
CA VAL A 96 -12.15 -0.94 -1.10
C VAL A 96 -11.20 -0.44 -0.02
N ASP A 97 -10.78 0.82 -0.16
CA ASP A 97 -9.94 1.54 0.82
C ASP A 97 -9.98 3.06 0.54
N GLU A 98 -9.34 3.86 1.40
CA GLU A 98 -9.17 5.29 1.23
C GLU A 98 -7.72 5.74 1.14
N LYS A 99 -7.42 6.50 0.09
CA LYS A 99 -6.21 7.31 0.05
C LYS A 99 -6.44 8.63 0.77
N THR A 100 -5.80 8.79 1.92
CA THR A 100 -6.01 9.93 2.82
C THR A 100 -5.02 11.06 2.61
N SER A 101 -5.32 12.22 3.19
CA SER A 101 -4.41 13.39 3.26
C SER A 101 -3.90 13.88 1.89
N LEU A 102 -4.76 13.83 0.88
CA LEU A 102 -4.49 14.35 -0.46
C LEU A 102 -4.53 15.88 -0.44
N GLN A 103 -3.36 16.51 -0.41
CA GLN A 103 -3.24 17.96 -0.29
C GLN A 103 -3.11 18.61 -1.68
N PRO A 104 -4.01 19.55 -2.04
CA PRO A 104 -3.72 20.49 -3.10
C PRO A 104 -2.62 21.46 -2.64
N ARG A 105 -1.54 21.55 -3.41
CA ARG A 105 -0.41 22.46 -3.14
C ARG A 105 -0.27 23.44 -4.29
N PRO A 106 -1.12 24.49 -4.34
CA PRO A 106 -1.04 25.50 -5.40
C PRO A 106 0.32 26.17 -5.35
N ARG A 107 0.96 26.24 -6.50
CA ARG A 107 2.28 26.86 -6.65
C ARG A 107 2.16 28.35 -6.91
N LYS A 108 3.15 29.13 -6.44
CA LYS A 108 3.22 30.58 -6.70
C LYS A 108 3.44 30.90 -8.18
N SER A 109 4.15 30.01 -8.88
CA SER A 109 4.43 30.10 -10.32
C SER A 109 3.93 28.83 -11.01
N PRO A 110 3.44 28.91 -12.26
CA PRO A 110 2.98 27.74 -13.00
C PRO A 110 4.07 26.67 -13.18
N THR A 111 3.69 25.39 -13.06
CA THR A 111 4.56 24.29 -13.46
C THR A 111 4.89 24.36 -14.95
N LEU A 112 6.18 24.36 -15.29
CA LEU A 112 6.64 24.46 -16.68
C LEU A 112 6.89 23.06 -17.26
N ALA A 113 6.31 22.81 -18.45
CA ALA A 113 6.53 21.57 -19.18
C ALA A 113 8.02 21.35 -19.52
N ALA A 114 8.38 20.08 -19.73
CA ALA A 114 9.70 19.74 -20.24
C ALA A 114 9.92 20.36 -21.63
N GLN A 115 11.17 20.73 -21.90
CA GLN A 115 11.64 21.24 -23.19
C GLN A 115 12.95 20.51 -23.55
N PRO A 116 13.42 20.56 -24.82
CA PRO A 116 14.73 20.01 -25.16
C PRO A 116 15.82 20.48 -24.18
N LYS A 117 16.53 19.52 -23.57
CA LYS A 117 17.57 19.74 -22.55
C LYS A 117 17.09 20.42 -21.24
N ARG A 118 15.79 20.50 -20.98
CA ARG A 118 15.23 21.08 -19.74
C ARG A 118 14.14 20.17 -19.17
N PRO A 119 14.28 19.68 -17.92
CA PRO A 119 13.24 18.87 -17.30
C PRO A 119 12.01 19.73 -16.98
N VAL A 120 10.91 19.07 -16.58
CA VAL A 120 9.77 19.74 -15.93
C VAL A 120 10.31 20.56 -14.76
N ARG A 121 9.92 21.83 -14.67
CA ARG A 121 10.28 22.71 -13.54
C ARG A 121 9.04 22.97 -12.72
N VAL A 122 9.12 22.66 -11.44
CA VAL A 122 8.06 22.85 -10.46
C VAL A 122 8.54 23.92 -9.49
N GLU A 123 7.70 24.92 -9.26
CA GLU A 123 7.97 25.96 -8.26
C GLU A 123 8.06 25.35 -6.86
N HIS A 124 9.10 25.75 -6.13
CA HIS A 124 9.36 25.22 -4.79
C HIS A 124 8.34 25.76 -3.79
N GLU A 125 7.94 27.02 -3.92
CA GLU A 125 6.96 27.65 -3.04
C GLU A 125 5.52 27.20 -3.34
N TYR A 126 4.77 26.87 -2.29
CA TYR A 126 3.38 26.42 -2.40
C TYR A 126 2.51 26.84 -1.21
N GLY A 127 1.22 27.02 -1.47
CA GLY A 127 0.19 27.24 -0.45
C GLY A 127 -0.30 25.93 0.17
N ARG A 128 -0.86 26.02 1.38
CA ARG A 128 -1.52 24.88 2.06
C ARG A 128 -3.03 25.10 2.06
N CYS A 129 -3.78 24.22 1.38
CA CYS A 129 -5.21 24.38 1.13
C CYS A 129 -6.07 23.26 1.75
N GLY A 130 -5.63 22.72 2.89
CA GLY A 130 -6.26 21.56 3.53
C GLY A 130 -5.98 20.25 2.77
N ALA A 131 -6.83 19.26 2.96
CA ALA A 131 -6.69 17.96 2.31
C ALA A 131 -8.05 17.32 2.00
N LEU A 132 -8.06 16.45 1.00
CA LEU A 132 -9.15 15.53 0.71
C LEU A 132 -8.74 14.09 1.05
N ASN A 133 -9.75 13.24 1.17
CA ASN A 133 -9.62 11.80 1.15
C ASN A 133 -10.29 11.29 -0.13
N LEU A 134 -9.74 10.25 -0.75
CA LEU A 134 -10.35 9.54 -1.86
C LEU A 134 -10.74 8.15 -1.40
N PHE A 135 -12.04 7.91 -1.29
CA PHE A 135 -12.59 6.56 -1.22
C PHE A 135 -12.53 5.95 -2.62
N ALA A 136 -12.04 4.73 -2.74
CA ALA A 136 -12.01 4.02 -4.01
C ALA A 136 -12.38 2.55 -3.87
N ALA A 137 -13.03 2.02 -4.90
CA ALA A 137 -13.32 0.61 -5.06
C ALA A 137 -12.72 0.14 -6.39
N PHE A 138 -11.83 -0.86 -6.33
CA PHE A 138 -11.26 -1.50 -7.51
C PHE A 138 -11.98 -2.83 -7.76
N ASP A 139 -12.61 -2.96 -8.91
CA ASP A 139 -13.19 -4.21 -9.38
C ASP A 139 -12.08 -5.16 -9.81
N THR A 140 -11.94 -6.30 -9.10
CA THR A 140 -10.84 -7.24 -9.30
C THR A 140 -10.92 -8.00 -10.61
N ARG A 141 -12.07 -7.99 -11.31
CA ARG A 141 -12.30 -8.69 -12.57
C ARG A 141 -12.17 -7.78 -13.77
N THR A 142 -12.77 -6.59 -13.70
CA THR A 142 -12.75 -5.64 -14.82
C THR A 142 -11.59 -4.66 -14.73
N GLY A 143 -11.03 -4.46 -13.53
CA GLY A 143 -10.05 -3.42 -13.24
C GLY A 143 -10.64 -2.02 -13.14
N LYS A 144 -11.97 -1.88 -13.25
CA LYS A 144 -12.62 -0.58 -13.12
C LYS A 144 -12.46 -0.04 -11.72
N VAL A 145 -12.34 1.28 -11.62
CA VAL A 145 -12.29 1.99 -10.36
C VAL A 145 -13.47 2.90 -10.21
N TYR A 146 -14.14 2.78 -9.07
CA TYR A 146 -15.12 3.72 -8.58
C TYR A 146 -14.44 4.59 -7.54
N GLY A 147 -14.75 5.89 -7.51
CA GLY A 147 -14.13 6.75 -6.51
C GLY A 147 -14.95 7.96 -6.15
N ARG A 148 -14.77 8.39 -4.90
CA ARG A 148 -15.43 9.56 -4.34
C ARG A 148 -14.49 10.30 -3.40
N THR A 149 -14.35 11.61 -3.60
CA THR A 149 -13.60 12.45 -2.67
C THR A 149 -14.46 12.95 -1.52
N ALA A 150 -13.89 13.07 -0.33
CA ALA A 150 -14.52 13.72 0.81
C ALA A 150 -13.51 14.46 1.69
N GLU A 151 -13.95 15.52 2.38
CA GLU A 151 -13.07 16.29 3.28
C GLU A 151 -12.79 15.57 4.59
N ARG A 152 -13.69 14.68 5.01
CA ARG A 152 -13.59 13.89 6.23
C ARG A 152 -13.59 12.41 5.88
N LYS A 153 -13.09 11.59 6.81
CA LYS A 153 -13.04 10.13 6.71
C LYS A 153 -13.83 9.53 7.90
N ARG A 154 -15.16 9.57 7.85
CA ARG A 154 -16.07 9.04 8.88
C ARG A 154 -17.01 7.99 8.27
N GLN A 155 -17.79 7.33 9.12
CA GLN A 155 -18.80 6.34 8.70
C GLN A 155 -19.81 6.93 7.70
N VAL A 156 -20.24 8.19 7.88
CA VAL A 156 -21.19 8.85 6.97
C VAL A 156 -20.61 8.98 5.56
N GLU A 157 -19.38 9.46 5.40
CA GLU A 157 -18.76 9.58 4.08
C GLU A 157 -18.57 8.21 3.41
N PHE A 158 -18.19 7.20 4.20
CA PHE A 158 -18.06 5.83 3.72
C PHE A 158 -19.41 5.26 3.24
N ILE A 159 -20.48 5.43 4.02
CA ILE A 159 -21.83 5.00 3.64
C ILE A 159 -22.27 5.72 2.35
N THR A 160 -22.02 7.02 2.23
CA THR A 160 -22.33 7.76 1.00
C THR A 160 -21.57 7.20 -0.22
N PHE A 161 -20.35 6.70 -0.01
CA PHE A 161 -19.61 5.99 -1.07
C PHE A 161 -20.23 4.63 -1.39
N LEU A 162 -20.66 3.85 -0.40
CA LEU A 162 -21.38 2.58 -0.63
C LEU A 162 -22.70 2.80 -1.39
N GLU A 163 -23.47 3.83 -1.04
CA GLU A 163 -24.70 4.21 -1.75
C GLU A 163 -24.43 4.64 -3.20
N GLN A 164 -23.26 5.23 -3.47
CA GLN A 164 -22.83 5.50 -4.84
C GLN A 164 -22.54 4.21 -5.59
N LEU A 165 -21.82 3.26 -4.98
CA LEU A 165 -21.57 1.95 -5.58
C LEU A 165 -22.88 1.22 -5.89
N ASP A 166 -23.83 1.23 -4.96
CA ASP A 166 -25.12 0.55 -5.13
C ASP A 166 -25.90 1.09 -6.35
N ARG A 167 -25.84 2.42 -6.57
CA ARG A 167 -26.45 3.06 -7.75
C ARG A 167 -25.71 2.78 -9.05
N GLU A 168 -24.39 2.75 -9.03
CA GLU A 168 -23.56 2.62 -10.24
C GLU A 168 -23.41 1.16 -10.70
N ILE A 169 -23.50 0.19 -9.79
CA ILE A 169 -23.40 -1.23 -10.12
C ILE A 169 -24.78 -1.74 -10.58
N PRO A 170 -24.90 -2.35 -11.77
CA PRO A 170 -26.18 -2.77 -12.34
C PRO A 170 -27.03 -3.60 -11.40
N ALA A 171 -28.34 -3.32 -11.31
CA ALA A 171 -29.27 -4.01 -10.40
C ALA A 171 -29.36 -5.54 -10.62
N MET A 172 -28.93 -6.05 -11.79
CA MET A 172 -28.80 -7.49 -12.04
C MET A 172 -27.73 -8.17 -11.18
N VAL A 173 -26.72 -7.42 -10.72
CA VAL A 173 -25.71 -7.90 -9.77
C VAL A 173 -26.35 -7.94 -8.39
N LYS A 174 -26.60 -9.15 -7.88
CA LYS A 174 -27.26 -9.40 -6.60
C LYS A 174 -26.29 -9.45 -5.42
N THR A 175 -25.00 -9.62 -5.67
CA THR A 175 -23.98 -9.70 -4.62
C THR A 175 -22.76 -8.85 -4.95
N ILE A 176 -22.46 -7.89 -4.08
CA ILE A 176 -21.26 -7.05 -4.10
C ILE A 176 -20.39 -7.51 -2.93
N HIS A 177 -19.39 -8.33 -3.24
CA HIS A 177 -18.36 -8.69 -2.28
C HIS A 177 -17.40 -7.52 -2.12
N VAL A 178 -17.24 -7.02 -0.89
CA VAL A 178 -16.36 -5.90 -0.58
C VAL A 178 -15.21 -6.39 0.29
N VAL A 179 -14.01 -6.43 -0.28
CA VAL A 179 -12.77 -6.72 0.45
C VAL A 179 -12.21 -5.41 0.99
N LEU A 180 -12.20 -5.23 2.30
CA LEU A 180 -11.77 -4.00 2.97
C LEU A 180 -11.21 -4.28 4.36
N ASP A 181 -10.35 -3.39 4.86
CA ASP A 181 -9.72 -3.58 6.17
C ASP A 181 -10.72 -3.44 7.34
N ASN A 182 -10.25 -3.75 8.55
CA ASN A 182 -11.04 -3.73 9.78
C ASN A 182 -11.06 -2.36 10.48
N LEU A 183 -10.80 -1.24 9.78
CA LEU A 183 -10.84 0.08 10.40
C LEU A 183 -12.21 0.35 11.04
N ARG A 184 -12.19 1.08 12.16
CA ARG A 184 -13.40 1.43 12.94
C ARG A 184 -14.49 2.12 12.12
N MET A 185 -14.12 2.79 11.04
CA MET A 185 -15.07 3.43 10.14
C MET A 185 -15.83 2.46 9.24
N HIS A 186 -15.34 1.24 9.03
CA HIS A 186 -16.01 0.17 8.29
C HIS A 186 -16.83 -0.73 9.20
N THR A 187 -16.42 -0.86 10.47
CA THR A 187 -17.05 -1.76 11.45
C THR A 187 -17.95 -1.05 12.47
N GLY A 188 -18.09 0.27 12.36
CA GLY A 188 -18.88 1.07 13.28
C GLY A 188 -20.40 0.87 13.16
N LYS A 189 -21.13 1.29 14.19
CA LYS A 189 -22.58 1.08 14.34
C LYS A 189 -23.41 1.57 13.15
N GLN A 190 -23.04 2.69 12.52
CA GLN A 190 -23.80 3.23 11.38
C GLN A 190 -23.64 2.34 10.15
N VAL A 191 -22.43 1.84 9.90
CA VAL A 191 -22.17 0.93 8.77
C VAL A 191 -22.87 -0.40 8.99
N GLN A 192 -22.82 -0.96 10.20
CA GLN A 192 -23.54 -2.19 10.53
C GLN A 192 -25.06 -2.04 10.35
N ALA A 193 -25.64 -0.93 10.80
CA ALA A 193 -27.06 -0.63 10.59
C ALA A 193 -27.42 -0.42 9.11
N TRP A 194 -26.50 0.12 8.32
CA TRP A 194 -26.67 0.28 6.87
C TRP A 194 -26.60 -1.08 6.17
N LEU A 195 -25.63 -1.93 6.47
CA LEU A 195 -25.48 -3.28 5.90
C LEU A 195 -26.71 -4.16 6.15
N ALA A 196 -27.31 -4.08 7.34
CA ALA A 196 -28.54 -4.80 7.66
C ALA A 196 -29.72 -4.46 6.72
N LYS A 197 -29.69 -3.28 6.07
CA LYS A 197 -30.70 -2.82 5.11
C LYS A 197 -30.29 -3.02 3.65
N HIS A 198 -29.03 -3.38 3.40
CA HIS A 198 -28.45 -3.53 2.06
C HIS A 198 -27.83 -4.92 1.89
N PRO A 199 -28.67 -5.98 1.83
CA PRO A 199 -28.20 -7.38 1.81
C PRO A 199 -27.37 -7.73 0.57
N ARG A 200 -27.36 -6.85 -0.43
CA ARG A 200 -26.49 -6.94 -1.61
C ARG A 200 -25.01 -6.84 -1.26
N PHE A 201 -24.64 -6.18 -0.16
CA PHE A 201 -23.25 -5.96 0.24
C PHE A 201 -22.78 -7.03 1.23
N VAL A 202 -21.70 -7.73 0.88
CA VAL A 202 -21.06 -8.74 1.74
C VAL A 202 -19.63 -8.31 2.00
N PHE A 203 -19.29 -8.01 3.25
CA PHE A 203 -17.96 -7.53 3.64
C PHE A 203 -17.04 -8.71 3.97
N HIS A 204 -15.84 -8.67 3.41
CA HIS A 204 -14.76 -9.63 3.64
C HIS A 204 -13.54 -8.87 4.19
N HIS A 205 -13.03 -9.34 5.32
CA HIS A 205 -11.96 -8.64 6.01
C HIS A 205 -10.66 -9.45 5.93
N PRO A 206 -9.59 -8.88 5.34
CA PRO A 206 -8.31 -9.54 5.36
C PRO A 206 -7.81 -9.62 6.80
N PRO A 207 -7.01 -10.65 7.13
CA PRO A 207 -6.36 -10.70 8.44
C PRO A 207 -5.55 -9.44 8.69
N ILE A 208 -5.34 -9.13 9.99
CA ILE A 208 -4.45 -8.05 10.40
C ILE A 208 -3.11 -8.23 9.69
N HIS A 209 -2.54 -7.13 9.19
CA HIS A 209 -1.27 -7.13 8.46
C HIS A 209 -1.30 -7.82 7.09
N CYS A 210 -2.47 -7.98 6.47
CA CYS A 210 -2.62 -8.51 5.10
C CYS A 210 -3.14 -7.48 4.09
N SER A 211 -2.69 -6.22 4.18
CA SER A 211 -3.10 -5.15 3.23
C SER A 211 -2.75 -5.47 1.77
N TRP A 212 -1.74 -6.32 1.55
CA TRP A 212 -1.37 -6.82 0.23
C TRP A 212 -2.54 -7.52 -0.51
N MET A 213 -3.54 -8.03 0.20
CA MET A 213 -4.77 -8.63 -0.34
C MET A 213 -5.78 -7.60 -0.88
N ASN A 214 -5.62 -6.33 -0.53
CA ASN A 214 -6.51 -5.26 -0.98
C ASN A 214 -5.95 -4.61 -2.26
N GLN A 215 -6.41 -5.08 -3.42
CA GLN A 215 -5.84 -4.71 -4.72
C GLN A 215 -5.97 -3.21 -5.06
N VAL A 216 -6.88 -2.49 -4.42
CA VAL A 216 -7.00 -1.02 -4.59
C VAL A 216 -5.73 -0.29 -4.12
N GLU A 217 -4.95 -0.84 -3.18
CA GLU A 217 -3.67 -0.26 -2.77
C GLU A 217 -2.67 -0.22 -3.93
N GLN A 218 -2.71 -1.21 -4.83
CA GLN A 218 -1.90 -1.23 -6.04
C GLN A 218 -2.31 -0.11 -7.00
N TRP A 219 -3.63 0.12 -7.14
CA TRP A 219 -4.14 1.23 -7.93
C TRP A 219 -3.79 2.59 -7.31
N PHE A 220 -3.87 2.76 -5.98
CA PHE A 220 -3.40 3.96 -5.30
C PHE A 220 -1.92 4.23 -5.51
N SER A 221 -1.11 3.18 -5.59
CA SER A 221 0.29 3.24 -5.99
C SER A 221 0.47 3.82 -7.41
N ILE A 222 -0.37 3.41 -8.36
CA ILE A 222 -0.38 3.96 -9.73
C ILE A 222 -0.81 5.44 -9.72
N LEU A 223 -1.92 5.76 -9.04
CA LEU A 223 -2.40 7.13 -8.87
C LEU A 223 -1.32 8.03 -8.28
N GLN A 224 -0.62 7.56 -7.24
CA GLN A 224 0.46 8.30 -6.60
C GLN A 224 1.57 8.66 -7.58
N ARG A 225 2.02 7.69 -8.38
CA ARG A 225 3.12 7.88 -9.35
C ARG A 225 2.71 8.71 -10.56
N LYS A 226 1.50 8.51 -11.09
CA LYS A 226 1.06 9.11 -12.35
C LYS A 226 0.42 10.48 -12.18
N ARG A 227 -0.37 10.70 -11.12
CA ARG A 227 -1.16 11.93 -10.94
C ARG A 227 -0.73 12.80 -9.77
N LEU A 228 -0.25 12.19 -8.68
CA LEU A 228 0.04 12.91 -7.42
C LEU A 228 1.53 13.13 -7.17
N ARG A 229 2.42 12.73 -8.10
CA ARG A 229 3.86 12.98 -8.00
C ARG A 229 4.17 14.48 -7.93
N ILE A 230 3.42 15.28 -8.67
CA ILE A 230 3.43 16.75 -8.61
C ILE A 230 2.02 17.17 -8.19
N ALA A 231 1.87 17.54 -6.93
CA ALA A 231 0.57 17.90 -6.35
C ALA A 231 0.21 19.39 -6.56
N ASP A 232 0.39 19.90 -7.78
CA ASP A 232 0.08 21.28 -8.15
C ASP A 232 -1.39 21.40 -8.55
N PHE A 233 -2.22 21.83 -7.60
CA PHE A 233 -3.66 22.01 -7.74
C PHE A 233 -4.06 23.31 -7.05
N ALA A 234 -4.92 24.11 -7.69
CA ALA A 234 -5.36 25.41 -7.17
C ALA A 234 -5.99 25.29 -5.77
N ASP A 235 -6.87 24.30 -5.60
CA ASP A 235 -7.64 24.08 -4.38
C ASP A 235 -8.16 22.62 -4.30
N LYS A 236 -9.02 22.34 -3.31
CA LYS A 236 -9.65 21.03 -3.12
C LYS A 236 -10.57 20.65 -4.29
N ALA A 237 -11.29 21.59 -4.89
CA ALA A 237 -12.21 21.30 -5.99
C ALA A 237 -11.43 20.87 -7.24
N ALA A 238 -10.36 21.60 -7.58
CA ALA A 238 -9.47 21.24 -8.68
C ALA A 238 -8.81 19.87 -8.46
N LEU A 239 -8.40 19.56 -7.22
CA LEU A 239 -7.89 18.22 -6.89
C LEU A 239 -8.97 17.14 -7.11
N ALA A 240 -10.19 17.35 -6.62
CA ALA A 240 -11.30 16.41 -6.79
C ALA A 240 -11.63 16.17 -8.27
N GLU A 241 -11.71 17.24 -9.06
CA GLU A 241 -11.96 17.17 -10.49
C GLU A 241 -10.88 16.35 -11.22
N ARG A 242 -9.60 16.60 -10.91
CA ARG A 242 -8.49 15.87 -11.52
C ARG A 242 -8.41 14.40 -11.09
N LEU A 243 -8.82 14.07 -9.87
CA LEU A 243 -8.95 12.68 -9.43
C LEU A 243 -10.08 11.97 -10.18
N ARG A 244 -11.25 12.63 -10.33
CA ARG A 244 -12.37 12.09 -11.13
C ARG A 244 -11.97 11.88 -12.59
N ALA A 245 -11.28 12.85 -13.21
CA ALA A 245 -10.77 12.73 -14.57
C ALA A 245 -9.79 11.56 -14.71
N PHE A 246 -8.86 11.40 -13.77
CA PHE A 246 -7.91 10.28 -13.78
C PHE A 246 -8.61 8.91 -13.67
N ILE A 247 -9.65 8.80 -12.83
CA ILE A 247 -10.46 7.58 -12.73
C ILE A 247 -11.19 7.31 -14.05
N ALA A 248 -11.79 8.34 -14.66
CA ALA A 248 -12.47 8.20 -15.95
C ALA A 248 -11.51 7.74 -17.07
N GLU A 249 -10.33 8.33 -17.16
CA GLU A 249 -9.27 7.94 -18.11
C GLU A 249 -8.76 6.51 -17.85
N TRP A 250 -8.56 6.15 -16.58
CA TRP A 250 -8.21 4.77 -16.20
C TRP A 250 -9.27 3.77 -16.67
N ASN A 251 -10.54 4.08 -16.44
CA ASN A 251 -11.66 3.19 -16.75
C ASN A 251 -11.89 2.96 -18.25
N GLN A 252 -11.35 3.81 -19.14
CA GLN A 252 -11.39 3.59 -20.60
C GLN A 252 -10.54 2.39 -21.04
N VAL A 253 -9.48 2.06 -20.28
CA VAL A 253 -8.54 0.97 -20.57
C VAL A 253 -8.33 0.09 -19.34
N ALA A 254 -9.36 0.01 -18.49
CA ALA A 254 -9.34 -0.76 -17.26
C ALA A 254 -9.02 -2.22 -17.55
N HIS A 255 -8.20 -2.80 -16.69
CA HIS A 255 -7.79 -4.19 -16.76
C HIS A 255 -7.55 -4.70 -15.34
N PRO A 256 -7.89 -5.97 -15.05
CA PRO A 256 -7.60 -6.58 -13.77
C PRO A 256 -6.08 -6.62 -13.54
N PHE A 257 -5.68 -6.63 -12.28
CA PHE A 257 -4.29 -6.93 -11.96
C PHE A 257 -4.04 -8.44 -12.02
N ASN A 258 -2.85 -8.81 -12.47
CA ASN A 258 -2.38 -10.19 -12.43
C ASN A 258 -2.11 -10.59 -10.97
N TRP A 259 -3.17 -11.00 -10.27
CA TRP A 259 -3.09 -11.54 -8.93
C TRP A 259 -2.42 -12.92 -8.96
N SER A 260 -1.49 -13.18 -8.04
CA SER A 260 -0.74 -14.44 -7.99
C SER A 260 -0.95 -15.17 -6.67
N THR A 261 -1.36 -16.43 -6.76
CA THR A 261 -1.46 -17.37 -5.64
C THR A 261 -0.08 -17.73 -5.04
N LYS A 262 1.03 -17.36 -5.69
CA LYS A 262 2.39 -17.57 -5.13
C LYS A 262 2.58 -16.86 -3.80
N SER A 263 2.07 -15.64 -3.67
CA SER A 263 2.13 -14.89 -2.41
C SER A 263 1.30 -15.58 -1.33
N VAL A 264 0.11 -16.07 -1.69
CA VAL A 264 -0.76 -16.85 -0.82
C VAL A 264 -0.04 -18.11 -0.33
N ALA A 265 0.51 -18.93 -1.22
CA ALA A 265 1.24 -20.15 -0.88
C ALA A 265 2.41 -19.87 0.09
N LYS A 266 3.18 -18.79 -0.17
CA LYS A 266 4.29 -18.36 0.72
C LYS A 266 3.79 -17.97 2.11
N VAL A 267 2.63 -17.32 2.19
CA VAL A 267 2.03 -16.92 3.46
C VAL A 267 1.49 -18.14 4.21
N MET A 268 0.78 -19.03 3.52
CA MET A 268 0.18 -20.25 4.05
C MET A 268 1.23 -21.24 4.55
N ALA A 269 2.38 -21.36 3.88
CA ALA A 269 3.51 -22.19 4.33
C ALA A 269 4.06 -21.78 5.72
N LYS A 270 3.87 -20.52 6.13
CA LYS A 270 4.27 -20.05 7.46
C LYS A 270 3.23 -20.33 8.54
N CYS A 271 1.99 -20.67 8.17
CA CYS A 271 0.94 -21.05 9.11
C CYS A 271 1.19 -22.49 9.62
N LYS A 272 1.64 -23.38 8.73
CA LYS A 272 1.95 -24.80 9.03
C LYS A 272 3.16 -25.03 9.96
N ARG A 273 3.88 -23.97 10.36
CA ARG A 273 5.11 -24.07 11.18
C ARG A 273 4.88 -23.90 12.69
N ILE A 274 3.63 -23.74 13.12
CA ILE A 274 3.26 -23.74 14.54
C ILE A 274 2.95 -25.19 14.91
N GLU A 275 3.98 -26.03 14.96
CA GLU A 275 3.89 -27.32 15.64
C GLU A 275 3.98 -27.08 17.15
N VAL A 276 3.07 -27.74 17.87
CA VAL A 276 2.92 -27.73 19.33
C VAL A 276 4.27 -28.00 20.01
N PRO A 277 4.68 -27.27 21.06
CA PRO A 277 5.87 -27.62 21.81
C PRO A 277 5.71 -29.04 22.39
N PRO A 278 6.74 -29.90 22.36
CA PRO A 278 6.63 -31.25 22.90
C PRO A 278 6.24 -31.17 24.38
N GLU A 279 5.25 -31.98 24.77
CA GLU A 279 4.81 -32.12 26.16
C GLU A 279 6.02 -32.36 27.07
N GLY A 280 6.32 -31.38 27.91
CA GLY A 280 7.37 -31.51 28.91
C GLY A 280 6.96 -32.54 29.95
N ASN A 281 7.82 -33.54 30.13
CA ASN A 281 7.78 -34.56 31.18
C ASN A 281 7.11 -34.08 32.49
N GLN A 282 6.09 -34.81 32.93
CA GLN A 282 5.66 -34.78 34.33
C GLN A 282 6.83 -35.23 35.22
N PRO A 283 7.11 -34.53 36.35
CA PRO A 283 8.09 -35.00 37.31
C PRO A 283 7.53 -36.24 38.03
N VAL A 284 8.27 -37.33 37.97
CA VAL A 284 8.05 -38.51 38.81
C VAL A 284 8.34 -38.11 40.25
N ALA A 285 7.34 -38.29 41.11
CA ALA A 285 7.46 -38.07 42.55
C ALA A 285 8.50 -39.02 43.17
N ALA A 286 9.34 -38.47 44.03
CA ALA A 286 10.05 -39.15 45.11
C ALA A 286 9.96 -38.27 46.35
#